data_AF-A0A916E556-F1
#
_entry.id   AF-A0A916E556-F1
#
_cell.length_a   1.000
_cell.length_b   1.000
_cell.length_c   1.000
_cell.angle_alpha   90.00
_cell.angle_beta   90.00
_cell.angle_gamma   90.00
#
_symmetry.space_group_name_H-M   'P 1'
#
loop_
_entity.id
_entity.type
_entity.pdbx_description
1 polymer ?
#
loop_
_entity_poly.entity_id
_entity_poly.type
_entity_poly.pdbx_seq_one_letter_code
_entity_poly.pdbx_strand_id
1 'polypeptide(L)'
;MYEIWVGNNRFVILSHPSLIDQIYVPNTKTKFFPRSEIKHFNGNGFLKNFTHLTQSLFNENESYWDKKKYQIDFAKWIKCFTTDITLQTVTCKPSYCLNTYLFGENHDDPIRSEEIKRTVYFTKAVQTFLTNVLFQMFIPEVLKNYFPGFYHLNKKYKKNSDWLTETMLDVISKRRKEIDNMQSDEKIGSNLLDILLTLNTPRDPNGYDESEPPLTDQEVCSTITEVSIADRKYILLHSLAIG
;
A
#
# COMPACT_ATOMS: atom_id res chain seq x y z
N MET A 1 30.26 -1.63 12.81
CA MET A 1 29.21 -2.51 13.36
C MET A 1 29.19 -2.29 14.86
N TYR A 2 28.02 -2.11 15.45
CA TYR A 2 27.86 -2.02 16.90
C TYR A 2 26.53 -2.65 17.31
N GLU A 3 26.42 -3.05 18.57
CA GLU A 3 25.26 -3.76 19.09
C GLU A 3 24.47 -2.85 20.04
N ILE A 4 23.15 -2.91 19.94
CA ILE A 4 22.24 -2.26 20.89
C ILE A 4 21.33 -3.32 21.49
N TRP A 5 21.12 -3.24 22.79
CA TRP A 5 20.15 -4.06 23.50
C TRP A 5 18.88 -3.24 23.73
N VAL A 6 17.74 -3.74 23.24
CA VAL A 6 16.42 -3.16 23.51
C VAL A 6 15.57 -4.23 24.21
N GLY A 7 15.41 -4.07 25.53
CA GLY A 7 14.87 -5.13 26.37
C GLY A 7 15.76 -6.38 26.34
N ASN A 8 15.16 -7.55 26.08
CA ASN A 8 15.89 -8.81 25.95
C ASN A 8 16.40 -9.09 24.53
N ASN A 9 16.16 -8.17 23.60
CA ASN A 9 16.51 -8.35 22.19
C ASN A 9 17.81 -7.63 21.84
N ARG A 10 18.73 -8.35 21.21
CA ARG A 10 20.00 -7.82 20.69
C ARG A 10 19.82 -7.41 19.24
N PHE A 11 20.10 -6.15 18.94
CA PHE A 11 20.10 -5.57 17.60
C PHE A 11 21.54 -5.32 17.16
N VAL A 12 21.91 -5.83 15.98
CA VAL A 12 23.23 -5.57 15.37
C VAL A 12 23.05 -4.47 14.32
N ILE A 13 23.72 -3.34 14.50
CA ILE A 13 23.67 -2.20 13.59
C ILE A 13 24.88 -2.21 12.68
N LEU A 14 24.59 -2.20 11.38
CA LEU A 14 25.57 -2.16 10.30
C LEU A 14 25.58 -0.76 9.71
N SER A 15 26.51 0.06 10.19
CA SER A 15 26.67 1.44 9.76
C SER A 15 27.68 1.63 8.62
N HIS A 16 28.45 0.60 8.28
CA HIS A 16 29.47 0.68 7.23
C HIS A 16 28.92 0.12 5.91
N PRO A 17 28.99 0.85 4.78
CA PRO A 17 28.44 0.42 3.50
C PRO A 17 28.87 -0.98 3.05
N SER A 18 30.14 -1.33 3.24
CA SER A 18 30.64 -2.67 2.87
C SER A 18 29.99 -3.84 3.63
N LEU A 19 29.42 -3.59 4.82
CA LEU A 19 28.67 -4.58 5.59
C LEU A 19 27.20 -4.65 5.16
N ILE A 20 26.67 -3.53 4.66
CA ILE A 20 25.33 -3.46 4.07
C ILE A 20 25.31 -4.28 2.78
N ASP A 21 26.31 -4.11 1.92
CA ASP A 21 26.42 -4.86 0.65
C ASP A 21 26.44 -6.38 0.88
N GLN A 22 27.10 -6.86 1.94
CA GLN A 22 27.14 -8.28 2.29
C GLN A 22 25.76 -8.87 2.65
N ILE A 23 24.80 -8.03 3.04
CA ILE A 23 23.43 -8.44 3.33
C ILE A 23 22.53 -8.36 2.10
N TYR A 24 22.73 -7.35 1.25
CA TYR A 24 21.85 -7.08 0.10
C TYR A 24 22.28 -7.76 -1.19
N VAL A 25 23.52 -8.24 -1.30
CA VAL A 25 23.96 -9.05 -2.45
C VAL A 25 23.30 -10.44 -2.37
N PRO A 26 22.60 -10.88 -3.43
CA PRO A 26 21.90 -12.15 -3.46
C PRO A 26 22.91 -13.30 -3.41
N ASN A 27 23.13 -13.85 -2.22
CA ASN A 27 23.69 -15.17 -2.05
C ASN A 27 22.53 -16.09 -1.69
N THR A 28 22.43 -17.27 -2.29
CA THR A 28 21.37 -18.28 -2.07
C THR A 28 21.27 -18.81 -0.63
N LYS A 29 22.00 -18.18 0.30
CA LYS A 29 22.08 -18.46 1.74
C LYS A 29 21.84 -17.22 2.62
N THR A 30 21.27 -16.12 2.11
CA THR A 30 20.99 -14.93 2.93
C THR A 30 19.97 -15.25 4.02
N LYS A 31 20.46 -15.40 5.26
CA LYS A 31 19.67 -15.75 6.46
C LYS A 31 18.90 -14.57 7.09
N PHE A 32 19.04 -13.37 6.54
CA PHE A 32 18.70 -12.13 7.27
C PHE A 32 17.31 -11.57 6.96
N PHE A 33 16.78 -11.82 5.76
CA PHE A 33 15.45 -11.34 5.39
C PHE A 33 14.68 -12.47 4.68
N PRO A 34 13.58 -12.99 5.27
CA PRO A 34 12.62 -13.73 4.47
C PRO A 34 11.99 -12.72 3.51
N ARG A 35 12.39 -12.78 2.25
CA ARG A 35 11.75 -12.02 1.18
C ARG A 35 10.61 -12.89 0.66
N SER A 36 9.38 -12.40 0.73
CA SER A 36 8.28 -12.96 -0.07
C SER A 36 8.54 -12.59 -1.52
N GLU A 37 9.38 -13.37 -2.19
CA GLU A 37 9.65 -13.17 -3.61
C GLU A 37 8.43 -13.63 -4.39
N ILE A 38 7.69 -12.68 -4.97
CA ILE A 38 6.78 -12.96 -6.07
C ILE A 38 7.68 -13.35 -7.25
N LYS A 39 7.92 -14.64 -7.42
CA LYS A 39 8.63 -15.15 -8.59
C LYS A 39 7.85 -14.77 -9.85
N HIS A 40 8.56 -14.46 -10.92
CA HIS A 40 7.99 -14.19 -12.25
C HIS A 40 7.10 -12.93 -12.38
N PHE A 41 7.19 -11.94 -11.48
CA PHE A 41 6.52 -10.64 -11.69
C PHE A 41 7.05 -9.91 -12.94
N ASN A 42 6.24 -9.82 -14.00
CA ASN A 42 6.55 -8.99 -15.15
C ASN A 42 6.25 -7.51 -14.85
N GLY A 43 7.26 -6.81 -14.33
CA GLY A 43 7.17 -5.40 -14.00
C GLY A 43 6.87 -4.48 -15.18
N ASN A 44 7.11 -4.88 -16.44
CA ASN A 44 6.99 -3.95 -17.57
C ASN A 44 5.54 -3.55 -17.88
N GLY A 45 4.60 -4.50 -17.83
CA GLY A 45 3.16 -4.22 -18.04
C GLY A 45 2.60 -3.34 -16.92
N PHE A 46 2.96 -3.66 -15.68
CA PHE A 46 2.64 -2.86 -14.50
C PHE A 46 3.20 -1.43 -14.62
N LEU A 47 4.50 -1.28 -14.90
CA LEU A 47 5.17 0.02 -14.98
C LEU A 47 4.57 0.90 -16.09
N LYS A 48 4.20 0.32 -17.24
CA LYS A 48 3.54 1.05 -18.32
C LYS A 48 2.18 1.60 -17.88
N ASN A 49 1.36 0.76 -17.25
CA ASN A 49 0.06 1.20 -16.74
C ASN A 49 0.19 2.22 -15.60
N PHE A 50 1.10 1.99 -14.67
CA PHE A 50 1.38 2.91 -13.57
C PHE A 50 1.83 4.28 -14.09
N THR A 51 2.69 4.30 -15.11
CA THR A 51 3.14 5.54 -15.77
C THR A 51 1.97 6.26 -16.44
N HIS A 52 1.15 5.54 -17.21
CA HIS A 52 -0.02 6.11 -17.86
C HIS A 52 -1.02 6.68 -16.85
N LEU A 53 -1.29 5.96 -15.75
CA LEU A 53 -2.13 6.42 -14.65
C LEU A 53 -1.59 7.72 -14.04
N THR A 54 -0.31 7.74 -13.70
CA THR A 54 0.37 8.90 -13.10
C THR A 54 0.30 10.12 -14.02
N GLN A 55 0.59 9.93 -15.31
CA GLN A 55 0.50 10.99 -16.33
C GLN A 55 -0.94 11.49 -16.51
N SER A 56 -1.92 10.58 -16.57
CA SER A 56 -3.33 10.95 -16.72
C SER A 56 -3.82 11.81 -15.55
N LEU A 57 -3.55 11.38 -14.31
CA LEU A 57 -3.92 12.15 -13.12
C LEU A 57 -3.20 13.50 -13.05
N PHE A 58 -1.94 13.54 -13.47
CA PHE A 58 -1.17 14.79 -13.50
C PHE A 58 -1.76 15.77 -14.53
N ASN A 59 -1.97 15.32 -15.77
CA ASN A 59 -2.50 16.13 -16.86
C ASN A 59 -3.91 16.66 -16.57
N GLU A 60 -4.78 15.82 -16.01
CA GLU A 60 -6.10 16.24 -15.55
C GLU A 60 -5.97 17.40 -14.55
N ASN A 61 -5.09 17.25 -13.56
CA ASN A 61 -4.88 18.27 -12.55
C ASN A 61 -4.20 19.55 -13.07
N GLU A 62 -3.18 19.43 -13.93
CA GLU A 62 -2.47 20.57 -14.55
C GLU A 62 -3.44 21.45 -15.34
N SER A 63 -4.45 20.86 -15.99
CA SER A 63 -5.50 21.58 -16.72
C SER A 63 -6.31 22.57 -15.85
N TYR A 64 -6.25 22.43 -14.53
CA TYR A 64 -6.90 23.32 -13.57
C TYR A 64 -5.98 24.40 -13.00
N TRP A 65 -4.66 24.32 -13.23
CA TRP A 65 -3.70 25.30 -12.72
C TRP A 65 -3.91 26.67 -13.36
N ASP A 66 -4.12 26.71 -14.68
CA ASP A 66 -4.40 27.96 -15.41
C ASP A 66 -5.70 28.64 -14.97
N LYS A 67 -6.66 27.85 -14.46
CA LYS A 67 -7.97 28.34 -14.01
C LYS A 67 -7.93 28.89 -12.58
N LYS A 68 -6.84 28.66 -11.85
CA LYS A 68 -6.69 29.06 -10.46
C LYS A 68 -5.61 30.14 -10.33
N LYS A 69 -6.03 31.34 -9.91
CA LYS A 69 -5.11 32.41 -9.41
C LYS A 69 -4.40 32.03 -8.10
N TYR A 70 -4.46 30.78 -7.64
CA TYR A 70 -4.12 30.39 -6.27
C TYR A 70 -2.71 29.82 -6.12
N GLN A 71 -2.11 30.12 -4.98
CA GLN A 71 -0.91 29.46 -4.46
C GLN A 71 -1.25 28.00 -4.14
N ILE A 72 -0.64 27.05 -4.85
CA ILE A 72 -0.76 25.62 -4.58
C ILE A 72 0.02 25.32 -3.30
N ASP A 73 -0.68 24.81 -2.27
CA ASP A 73 -0.03 24.11 -1.16
C ASP A 73 0.50 22.77 -1.69
N PHE A 74 1.77 22.78 -2.12
CA PHE A 74 2.40 21.64 -2.76
C PHE A 74 2.47 20.41 -1.85
N ALA A 75 2.64 20.59 -0.54
CA ALA A 75 2.70 19.48 0.42
C ALA A 75 1.34 18.76 0.53
N LYS A 76 0.25 19.52 0.57
CA LYS A 76 -1.10 18.94 0.57
C LYS A 76 -1.44 18.34 -0.81
N TRP A 77 -1.07 19.01 -1.89
CA TRP A 77 -1.29 18.55 -3.26
C TRP A 77 -0.60 17.21 -3.53
N ILE A 78 0.71 17.11 -3.25
CA ILE A 78 1.48 15.87 -3.51
C ILE A 78 0.94 14.69 -2.68
N LYS A 79 0.49 14.96 -1.45
CA LYS A 79 -0.14 13.95 -0.59
C LYS A 79 -1.45 13.43 -1.18
N CYS A 80 -2.29 14.31 -1.74
CA CYS A 80 -3.53 13.91 -2.39
C CYS A 80 -3.25 13.15 -3.69
N PHE A 81 -2.32 13.63 -4.51
CA PHE A 81 -1.91 13.01 -5.78
C PHE A 81 -1.36 11.58 -5.58
N THR A 82 -0.43 11.40 -4.64
CA THR A 82 0.14 10.08 -4.31
C THR A 82 -0.90 9.13 -3.71
N THR A 83 -1.87 9.66 -2.95
CA THR A 83 -3.00 8.87 -2.44
C THR A 83 -3.86 8.35 -3.57
N ASP A 84 -4.17 9.18 -4.56
CA ASP A 84 -5.00 8.78 -5.71
C ASP A 84 -4.30 7.74 -6.59
N ILE A 85 -3.01 7.92 -6.86
CA ILE A 85 -2.21 6.91 -7.56
C ILE A 85 -2.20 5.59 -6.80
N THR A 86 -1.91 5.62 -5.49
CA THR A 86 -1.79 4.40 -4.68
C THR A 86 -3.12 3.66 -4.62
N LEU A 87 -4.22 4.34 -4.30
CA LEU A 87 -5.53 3.71 -4.18
C LEU A 87 -6.01 3.13 -5.50
N GLN A 88 -5.85 3.86 -6.60
CA GLN A 88 -6.23 3.36 -7.91
C GLN A 88 -5.35 2.19 -8.37
N THR A 89 -4.07 2.19 -7.99
CA THR A 89 -3.15 1.07 -8.27
C THR A 89 -3.53 -0.21 -7.52
N VAL A 90 -3.92 -0.09 -6.25
CA VAL A 90 -4.15 -1.25 -5.37
C VAL A 90 -5.60 -1.70 -5.26
N THR A 91 -6.57 -0.85 -5.61
CA THR A 91 -8.01 -1.16 -5.53
C THR A 91 -8.74 -1.13 -6.86
N CYS A 92 -8.07 -0.68 -7.93
CA CYS A 92 -8.66 -0.40 -9.24
C CYS A 92 -9.79 0.66 -9.24
N LYS A 93 -9.99 1.37 -8.12
CA LYS A 93 -11.05 2.37 -7.96
C LYS A 93 -10.44 3.77 -7.90
N PRO A 94 -11.10 4.77 -8.52
CA PRO A 94 -10.67 6.15 -8.35
C PRO A 94 -10.76 6.52 -6.88
N SER A 95 -9.79 7.28 -6.39
CA SER A 95 -10.01 8.10 -5.20
C SER A 95 -10.01 9.56 -5.60
N TYR A 96 -10.86 10.33 -4.93
CA TYR A 96 -11.15 11.71 -5.29
C TYR A 96 -10.41 12.69 -4.36
N CYS A 97 -9.26 12.29 -3.81
CA CYS A 97 -8.55 13.07 -2.81
C CYS A 97 -8.04 14.38 -3.42
N LEU A 98 -7.45 14.32 -4.61
CA LEU A 98 -6.96 15.47 -5.36
C LEU A 98 -8.09 16.36 -5.86
N ASN A 99 -9.17 15.75 -6.36
CA ASN A 99 -10.35 16.50 -6.79
C ASN A 99 -10.98 17.27 -5.62
N THR A 100 -11.00 16.69 -4.43
CA THR A 100 -11.46 17.39 -3.21
C THR A 100 -10.52 18.54 -2.83
N TYR A 101 -9.21 18.36 -2.96
CA TYR A 101 -8.23 19.43 -2.70
C TYR A 101 -8.43 20.62 -3.66
N LEU A 102 -8.69 20.36 -4.94
CA LEU A 102 -8.85 21.39 -5.96
C LEU A 102 -10.22 22.09 -5.88
N PHE A 103 -11.32 21.36 -5.69
CA PHE A 103 -12.66 21.94 -5.83
C PHE A 103 -13.42 22.07 -4.52
N GLY A 104 -12.83 21.62 -3.40
CA GLY A 104 -13.53 21.50 -2.13
C GLY A 104 -14.56 20.36 -2.14
N GLU A 105 -15.26 20.22 -1.02
CA GLU A 105 -16.30 19.20 -0.84
C GLU A 105 -17.62 19.54 -1.57
N ASN A 106 -17.77 20.79 -2.04
CA ASN A 106 -19.02 21.41 -2.52
C ASN A 106 -19.44 21.04 -3.97
N HIS A 107 -19.25 19.79 -4.38
CA HIS A 107 -20.05 19.27 -5.49
C HIS A 107 -21.15 18.42 -4.88
N ASP A 108 -22.42 18.74 -5.15
CA ASP A 108 -23.63 18.10 -4.62
C ASP A 108 -23.82 16.63 -5.05
N ASP A 109 -22.73 15.92 -5.36
CA ASP A 109 -22.73 14.50 -5.68
C ASP A 109 -22.54 13.67 -4.39
N PRO A 110 -23.61 13.01 -3.89
CA PRO A 110 -23.54 12.21 -2.68
C PRO A 110 -22.62 10.99 -2.83
N ILE A 111 -22.48 10.42 -4.03
CA ILE A 111 -21.63 9.25 -4.30
C ILE A 111 -20.16 9.66 -4.12
N ARG A 112 -19.77 10.78 -4.74
CA ARG A 112 -18.42 11.34 -4.61
C ARG A 112 -18.07 11.64 -3.15
N SER A 113 -19.01 12.22 -2.39
CA SER A 113 -18.83 12.53 -0.97
C SER A 113 -18.53 11.28 -0.13
N GLU A 114 -19.24 10.17 -0.37
CA GLU A 114 -19.03 8.92 0.35
C GLU A 114 -17.67 8.29 0.01
N GLU A 115 -17.26 8.31 -1.26
CA GLU A 115 -15.97 7.79 -1.70
C GLU A 115 -14.79 8.59 -1.14
N ILE A 116 -14.93 9.91 -1.03
CA ILE A 116 -13.95 10.77 -0.36
C ILE A 116 -13.83 10.39 1.12
N LYS A 117 -14.96 10.25 1.83
CA LYS A 117 -14.96 9.84 3.25
C LYS A 117 -14.30 8.47 3.43
N ARG A 118 -14.63 7.52 2.55
CA ARG A 118 -14.01 6.18 2.54
C ARG A 118 -12.50 6.27 2.31
N THR A 119 -12.06 7.06 1.34
CA THR A 119 -10.63 7.30 1.02
C THR A 119 -9.87 7.87 2.21
N VAL A 120 -10.42 8.90 2.87
CA VAL A 120 -9.82 9.53 4.05
C VAL A 120 -9.72 8.54 5.20
N TYR A 121 -10.79 7.77 5.44
CA TYR A 121 -10.82 6.77 6.50
C TYR A 121 -9.83 5.63 6.22
N PHE A 122 -9.79 5.11 4.99
CA PHE A 122 -8.83 4.09 4.56
C PHE A 122 -7.39 4.58 4.74
N THR A 123 -7.09 5.81 4.30
CA THR A 123 -5.77 6.42 4.47
C THR A 123 -5.35 6.47 5.94
N LYS A 124 -6.27 6.87 6.81
CA LYS A 124 -6.04 6.91 8.26
C LYS A 124 -5.85 5.51 8.84
N ALA A 125 -6.58 4.52 8.32
CA ALA A 125 -6.46 3.14 8.74
C ALA A 125 -5.11 2.53 8.37
N VAL A 126 -4.59 2.80 7.15
CA VAL A 126 -3.23 2.39 6.74
C VAL A 126 -2.16 3.03 7.62
N GLN A 127 -2.27 4.34 7.92
CA GLN A 127 -1.34 5.01 8.83
C GLN A 127 -1.38 4.42 10.25
N THR A 128 -2.59 4.12 10.73
CA THR A 128 -2.79 3.48 12.04
C THR A 128 -2.26 2.04 12.05
N PHE A 129 -2.34 1.32 10.93
CA PHE A 129 -1.75 0.00 10.78
C PHE A 129 -0.22 0.05 10.88
N LEU A 130 0.45 1.00 10.22
CA LEU A 130 1.89 1.18 10.39
C LEU A 130 2.26 1.47 11.86
N THR A 131 1.48 2.32 12.52
CA THR A 131 1.65 2.61 13.95
C THR A 131 1.46 1.35 14.80
N ASN A 132 0.48 0.51 14.46
CA ASN A 132 0.27 -0.78 15.11
C ASN A 132 1.47 -1.71 14.93
N VAL A 133 2.01 -1.85 13.71
CA VAL A 133 3.19 -2.71 13.46
C VAL A 133 4.37 -2.30 14.35
N LEU A 134 4.66 -1.00 14.44
CA LEU A 134 5.71 -0.49 15.33
C LEU A 134 5.36 -0.74 16.81
N PHE A 135 4.11 -0.52 17.21
CA PHE A 135 3.64 -0.80 18.56
C PHE A 135 3.81 -2.29 18.94
N GLN A 136 3.43 -3.21 18.07
CA GLN A 136 3.59 -4.65 18.32
C GLN A 136 5.06 -5.08 18.37
N MET A 137 5.93 -4.43 17.59
CA MET A 137 7.36 -4.73 17.53
C MET A 137 8.10 -4.29 18.81
N PHE A 138 7.77 -3.12 19.34
CA PHE A 138 8.53 -2.52 20.45
C PHE A 138 7.88 -2.69 21.83
N ILE A 139 6.56 -2.90 21.91
CA ILE A 139 5.85 -3.01 23.20
C ILE A 139 5.73 -4.48 23.63
N PRO A 140 6.28 -4.86 24.80
CA PRO A 140 6.17 -6.22 25.33
C PRO A 140 4.73 -6.72 25.49
N GLU A 141 4.56 -8.03 25.35
CA GLU A 141 3.26 -8.72 25.44
C GLU A 141 2.52 -8.43 26.74
N VAL A 142 3.25 -8.37 27.86
CA VAL A 142 2.69 -8.07 29.19
C VAL A 142 2.09 -6.67 29.24
N LEU A 143 2.80 -5.66 28.70
CA LEU A 143 2.30 -4.29 28.74
C LEU A 143 1.04 -4.15 27.90
N LYS A 144 1.05 -4.66 26.66
CA LYS A 144 -0.08 -4.51 25.74
C LYS A 144 -1.32 -5.35 26.06
N ASN A 145 -1.21 -6.35 26.93
CA ASN A 145 -2.36 -7.18 27.33
C ASN A 145 -2.91 -6.86 28.72
N TYR A 146 -2.10 -6.30 29.63
CA TYR A 146 -2.52 -6.11 31.02
C TYR A 146 -2.45 -4.66 31.52
N PHE A 147 -1.60 -3.80 30.96
CA PHE A 147 -1.47 -2.42 31.43
C PHE A 147 -2.54 -1.52 30.78
N PRO A 148 -3.43 -0.84 31.53
CA PRO A 148 -4.64 -0.23 30.97
C PRO A 148 -4.43 0.66 29.74
N GLY A 149 -3.45 1.57 29.77
CA GLY A 149 -3.16 2.46 28.64
C GLY A 149 -2.72 1.71 27.38
N PHE A 150 -1.78 0.79 27.51
CA PHE A 150 -1.29 -0.04 26.41
C PHE A 150 -2.35 -1.05 25.93
N TYR A 151 -3.17 -1.58 26.84
CA TYR A 151 -4.29 -2.46 26.53
C TYR A 151 -5.35 -1.77 25.66
N HIS A 152 -5.76 -0.55 26.04
CA HIS A 152 -6.71 0.22 25.23
C HIS A 152 -6.16 0.56 23.85
N LEU A 153 -4.87 0.91 23.75
CA LEU A 153 -4.20 1.12 22.47
C LEU A 153 -4.14 -0.16 21.63
N ASN A 154 -3.74 -1.29 22.22
CA ASN A 154 -3.69 -2.58 21.55
C ASN A 154 -5.06 -2.99 20.98
N LYS A 155 -6.14 -2.82 21.76
CA LYS A 155 -7.51 -3.09 21.31
C LYS A 155 -7.92 -2.18 20.15
N LYS A 156 -7.61 -0.88 20.23
CA LYS A 156 -7.87 0.09 19.16
C LYS A 156 -7.13 -0.29 17.87
N TYR A 157 -5.86 -0.65 17.99
CA TYR A 157 -5.02 -1.01 16.84
C TYR A 157 -5.44 -2.33 16.19
N LYS A 158 -5.80 -3.35 16.98
CA LYS A 158 -6.39 -4.60 16.47
C LYS A 158 -7.65 -4.33 15.65
N LYS A 159 -8.62 -3.59 16.21
CA LYS A 159 -9.85 -3.22 15.50
C LYS A 159 -9.58 -2.49 14.18
N ASN A 160 -8.59 -1.60 14.15
CA ASN A 160 -8.19 -0.91 12.92
C ASN A 160 -7.59 -1.88 11.88
N SER A 161 -6.76 -2.81 12.34
CA SER A 161 -6.18 -3.86 11.49
C SER A 161 -7.25 -4.76 10.90
N ASP A 162 -8.18 -5.23 11.74
CA ASP A 162 -9.30 -6.09 11.33
C ASP A 162 -10.12 -5.41 10.24
N TRP A 163 -10.53 -4.15 10.49
CA TRP A 163 -11.28 -3.36 9.50
C TRP A 163 -10.52 -3.18 8.18
N LEU A 164 -9.21 -2.89 8.23
CA LEU A 164 -8.41 -2.66 7.03
C LEU A 164 -8.31 -3.95 6.20
N THR A 165 -8.01 -5.07 6.87
CA THR A 165 -7.92 -6.39 6.24
C THR A 165 -9.26 -6.80 5.65
N GLU A 166 -10.37 -6.68 6.39
CA GLU A 166 -11.71 -7.00 5.89
C GLU A 166 -12.09 -6.15 4.67
N THR A 167 -11.78 -4.85 4.70
CA THR A 167 -12.07 -3.93 3.60
C THR A 167 -11.28 -4.28 2.34
N MET A 168 -9.99 -4.60 2.48
CA MET A 168 -9.15 -5.02 1.35
C MET A 168 -9.58 -6.38 0.80
N LEU A 169 -9.87 -7.35 1.67
CA LEU A 169 -10.36 -8.66 1.26
C LEU A 169 -11.69 -8.54 0.50
N ASP A 170 -12.62 -7.69 0.93
CA ASP A 170 -13.86 -7.44 0.18
C ASP A 170 -13.59 -6.91 -1.24
N VAL A 171 -12.65 -5.98 -1.40
CA VAL A 171 -12.24 -5.48 -2.72
C VAL A 171 -11.61 -6.59 -3.58
N ILE A 172 -10.70 -7.38 -3.00
CA ILE A 172 -9.98 -8.46 -3.67
C ILE A 172 -10.95 -9.55 -4.11
N SER A 173 -11.79 -10.05 -3.20
CA SER A 173 -12.75 -11.12 -3.49
C SER A 173 -13.81 -10.68 -4.50
N LYS A 174 -14.26 -9.41 -4.48
CA LYS A 174 -15.14 -8.87 -5.52
C LYS A 174 -14.45 -8.87 -6.89
N ARG A 175 -13.22 -8.36 -6.95
CA ARG A 175 -12.47 -8.30 -8.21
C ARG A 175 -12.13 -9.69 -8.77
N ARG A 176 -11.78 -10.65 -7.91
CA ARG A 176 -11.55 -12.03 -8.32
C ARG A 176 -12.79 -12.63 -8.97
N LYS A 177 -13.96 -12.49 -8.33
CA LYS A 177 -15.24 -12.94 -8.91
C LYS A 177 -15.56 -12.26 -10.24
N GLU A 178 -15.25 -10.97 -10.40
CA GLU A 178 -15.40 -10.31 -11.70
C GLU A 178 -14.55 -11.00 -12.76
N ILE A 179 -13.26 -11.23 -12.49
CA ILE A 179 -12.32 -11.90 -13.40
C ILE A 179 -12.76 -13.34 -13.72
N ASP A 180 -13.21 -14.11 -12.73
CA ASP A 180 -13.66 -15.49 -12.91
C ASP A 180 -14.90 -15.58 -13.83
N ASN A 181 -15.72 -14.53 -13.87
CA ASN A 181 -16.91 -14.45 -14.71
C ASN A 181 -16.65 -13.85 -16.11
N MET A 182 -15.46 -13.30 -16.37
CA MET A 182 -15.10 -12.73 -17.68
C MET A 182 -14.94 -13.82 -18.74
N GLN A 183 -15.27 -13.50 -19.99
CA GLN A 183 -15.02 -14.41 -21.12
C GLN A 183 -13.52 -14.58 -21.38
N SER A 184 -13.07 -15.75 -21.85
CA SER A 184 -11.64 -16.09 -21.97
C SER A 184 -10.83 -15.14 -22.87
N ASP A 185 -11.47 -14.44 -23.79
CA ASP A 185 -10.89 -13.45 -24.70
C ASP A 185 -10.95 -12.01 -24.16
N GLU A 186 -11.72 -11.77 -23.11
CA GLU A 186 -11.82 -10.47 -22.45
C GLU A 186 -10.48 -10.10 -21.79
N LYS A 187 -10.03 -8.86 -22.05
CA LYS A 187 -8.76 -8.36 -21.53
C LYS A 187 -8.90 -7.92 -20.09
N ILE A 188 -8.16 -8.59 -19.21
CA ILE A 188 -7.96 -8.16 -17.83
C ILE A 188 -7.00 -6.96 -17.83
N GLY A 189 -7.20 -6.03 -16.90
CA GLY A 189 -6.29 -4.90 -16.73
C GLY A 189 -4.89 -5.34 -16.27
N SER A 190 -3.96 -4.39 -16.25
CA SER A 190 -2.58 -4.61 -15.78
C SER A 190 -2.18 -3.65 -14.64
N ASN A 191 -3.15 -3.33 -13.78
CA ASN A 191 -2.85 -2.72 -12.46
C ASN A 191 -2.33 -3.80 -11.49
N LEU A 192 -1.90 -3.39 -10.30
CA LEU A 192 -1.27 -4.31 -9.34
C LEU A 192 -2.24 -5.42 -8.91
N LEU A 193 -3.48 -5.08 -8.58
CA LEU A 193 -4.48 -6.05 -8.12
C LEU A 193 -4.78 -7.10 -9.19
N ASP A 194 -5.00 -6.67 -10.43
CA ASP A 194 -5.27 -7.56 -11.56
C ASP A 194 -4.08 -8.51 -11.81
N ILE A 195 -2.85 -8.01 -11.76
CA ILE A 195 -1.65 -8.84 -11.94
C ILE A 195 -1.53 -9.87 -10.81
N LEU A 196 -1.75 -9.48 -9.56
CA LEU A 196 -1.68 -10.40 -8.42
C LEU A 196 -2.78 -11.46 -8.47
N LEU A 197 -3.96 -11.12 -8.96
CA LEU A 197 -5.10 -12.04 -9.07
C LEU A 197 -4.93 -13.04 -10.22
N THR A 198 -4.26 -12.66 -11.31
CA THR A 198 -4.03 -13.52 -12.47
C THR A 198 -2.70 -14.27 -12.43
N LEU A 199 -1.80 -13.92 -11.51
CA LEU A 199 -0.51 -14.58 -11.37
C LEU A 199 -0.68 -16.09 -11.15
N ASN A 200 0.07 -16.89 -11.92
CA ASN A 200 0.01 -18.36 -11.90
C ASN A 200 -1.41 -18.92 -12.18
N THR A 201 -2.23 -18.18 -12.93
CA THR A 201 -3.52 -18.67 -13.45
C THR A 201 -3.47 -18.83 -14.97
N PRO A 202 -4.43 -19.52 -15.61
CA PRO A 202 -4.54 -19.56 -17.08
C PRO A 202 -4.68 -18.19 -17.75
N ARG A 203 -4.99 -17.14 -16.97
CA ARG A 203 -5.10 -15.75 -17.42
C ARG A 203 -3.80 -14.96 -17.25
N ASP A 204 -2.72 -15.57 -16.75
CA ASP A 204 -1.43 -14.90 -16.61
C ASP A 204 -0.85 -14.56 -18.00
N PRO A 205 -0.56 -13.29 -18.30
CA PRO A 205 0.02 -12.90 -19.58
C PRO A 205 1.44 -13.45 -19.82
N ASN A 206 2.14 -13.91 -18.77
CA ASN A 206 3.47 -14.51 -18.87
C ASN A 206 3.44 -16.04 -18.94
N GLY A 207 2.24 -16.63 -18.95
CA GLY A 207 2.05 -18.06 -18.74
C GLY A 207 2.01 -18.42 -17.26
N TYR A 208 1.64 -19.67 -16.97
CA TYR A 208 1.55 -20.20 -15.62
C TYR A 208 2.26 -21.55 -15.54
N ASP A 209 2.83 -21.83 -14.37
CA ASP A 209 3.36 -23.15 -14.04
C ASP A 209 2.27 -23.91 -13.29
N GLU A 210 1.82 -25.05 -13.82
CA GLU A 210 0.81 -25.90 -13.15
C GLU A 210 1.26 -26.40 -11.77
N SER A 211 2.57 -26.36 -11.48
CA SER A 211 3.13 -26.74 -10.18
C SER A 211 3.10 -25.60 -9.15
N GLU A 212 2.91 -24.34 -9.57
CA GLU A 212 2.78 -23.19 -8.66
C GLU A 212 1.31 -22.77 -8.53
N PRO A 213 0.73 -22.80 -7.32
CA PRO A 213 -0.66 -22.39 -7.14
C PRO A 213 -0.83 -20.87 -7.33
N PRO A 214 -2.02 -20.41 -7.76
CA PRO A 214 -2.38 -18.99 -7.73
C PRO A 214 -2.31 -18.41 -6.32
N LEU A 215 -2.07 -17.10 -6.23
CA LEU A 215 -2.06 -16.40 -4.94
C LEU A 215 -3.44 -16.43 -4.27
N THR A 216 -3.45 -16.70 -2.97
CA THR A 216 -4.65 -16.59 -2.13
C THR A 216 -5.02 -15.13 -1.86
N ASP A 217 -6.29 -14.87 -1.54
CA ASP A 217 -6.74 -13.51 -1.22
C ASP A 217 -5.97 -12.88 -0.04
N GLN A 218 -5.49 -13.69 0.90
CA GLN A 218 -4.66 -13.24 2.03
C GLN A 218 -3.25 -12.79 1.60
N GLU A 219 -2.62 -13.52 0.68
CA GLU A 219 -1.30 -13.16 0.13
C GLU A 219 -1.39 -11.88 -0.72
N VAL A 220 -2.44 -11.78 -1.53
CA VAL A 220 -2.75 -10.56 -2.30
C VAL A 220 -3.01 -9.38 -1.37
N CYS A 221 -3.82 -9.58 -0.32
CA CYS A 221 -4.12 -8.55 0.69
C CYS A 221 -2.85 -8.06 1.40
N SER A 222 -1.97 -8.98 1.79
CA SER A 222 -0.70 -8.64 2.44
C SER A 222 0.18 -7.79 1.53
N THR A 223 0.34 -8.20 0.27
CA THR A 223 1.13 -7.48 -0.74
C THR A 223 0.59 -6.06 -0.99
N ILE A 224 -0.72 -5.92 -1.18
CA ILE A 224 -1.37 -4.61 -1.39
C ILE A 224 -1.24 -3.71 -0.16
N THR A 225 -1.34 -4.29 1.04
CA THR A 225 -1.14 -3.57 2.30
C THR A 225 0.27 -3.02 2.38
N GLU A 226 1.29 -3.82 2.04
CA GLU A 226 2.69 -3.41 2.06
C GLU A 226 2.96 -2.25 1.09
N VAL A 227 2.45 -2.33 -0.14
CA VAL A 227 2.56 -1.25 -1.13
C VAL A 227 1.89 0.04 -0.61
N SER A 228 0.69 -0.09 -0.03
CA SER A 228 -0.05 1.05 0.56
C SER A 228 0.71 1.71 1.72
N ILE A 229 1.46 0.93 2.49
CA ILE A 229 2.29 1.43 3.60
C ILE A 229 3.57 2.08 3.08
N ALA A 230 4.20 1.49 2.06
CA ALA A 230 5.46 1.97 1.51
C ALA A 230 5.34 3.42 1.03
N ASP A 231 4.30 3.76 0.26
CA ASP A 231 3.98 5.13 -0.15
C ASP A 231 3.96 6.10 1.05
N ARG A 232 3.29 5.70 2.13
CA ARG A 232 3.09 6.52 3.33
C ARG A 232 4.36 6.68 4.18
N LYS A 233 5.24 5.67 4.21
CA LYS A 233 6.49 5.70 4.99
C LYS A 233 7.43 6.81 4.52
N TYR A 234 7.56 7.03 3.22
CA TYR A 234 8.42 8.08 2.67
C TYR A 234 7.93 9.48 3.04
N ILE A 235 6.61 9.67 3.11
CA ILE A 235 6.00 10.95 3.53
C ILE A 235 6.19 11.20 5.03
N LEU A 236 6.05 10.17 5.87
CA LEU A 236 6.21 10.29 7.33
C LEU A 236 7.67 10.50 7.76
N LEU A 237 8.62 9.82 7.12
CA LEU A 237 10.05 10.00 7.40
C LEU A 237 10.53 11.42 7.07
N HIS A 238 9.99 12.06 6.02
CA HIS A 238 10.28 13.47 5.74
C HIS A 238 9.65 14.43 6.75
N SER A 239 8.45 14.14 7.27
CA SER A 239 7.84 14.99 8.31
C SER A 239 8.55 14.94 9.67
N LEU A 240 9.25 13.85 9.98
CA LEU A 240 10.04 13.71 11.21
C LEU A 240 11.47 14.26 11.07
N ALA A 241 11.98 14.41 9.85
CA ALA A 241 13.31 14.97 9.60
C ALA A 241 13.35 16.50 9.54
N ILE A 242 12.19 17.16 9.52
CA ILE A 242 12.04 18.63 9.42
C ILE A 242 11.51 19.23 10.75
N GLY A 243 11.40 18.42 11.81
CA GLY A 243 10.96 18.85 13.15
C GLY A 243 12.11 19.07 14.12
#